data_AF-A0AAN7I688-F1
#
_entry.id   AF-A0AAN7I688-F1
#
_cell.length_a   1.000
_cell.length_b   1.000
_cell.length_c   1.000
_cell.angle_alpha   90.00
_cell.angle_beta   90.00
_cell.angle_gamma   90.00
#
_symmetry.space_group_name_H-M   'P 1'
#
loop_
_entity.id
_entity.type
_entity.pdbx_description
1 polymer ?
#
loop_
_entity_poly.entity_id
_entity_poly.type
_entity_poly.pdbx_seq_one_letter_code
_entity_poly.pdbx_strand_id
1 'polypeptide(L)'
;MQKDYFYSKPSFTQIIVASSIGLIIAVAVHYRIRKLWFDKLAPRLILSDTRRVEKLERFPHYVARQMGFKDRRECPQLCKLASEYLRKYEGCEDDIYTFFASEPDADSLFVKLVEEFERCILSYFAFHWSLTDLMISQVMSSDPEPKRKLKQIFMAATREQRFERVTKNLKVARVFSTLVEELKAMGMIANDDSRCTEVMAPVAHSDRSPVLLLMGGGMGAGKSTVLKEIMKEPFWAGAAGNAVKIEADAFKESDVIFRALSSRRHGHVDMLQTAELVHQSSTDAASSLLVTALNEGRDVIMDGTLSWQPFVVQTITMARNVHRRRYRMGAGYRANENGTVTENYWEQIEDEEPEQVGGKKRKPYRIELVGIVCDAYLAVIRGIRRAIMCRRAVRVNSQLKSHKRFANAFLTYCQLVDNARLYCTNALEGPPKLIGWKDRDKTLLVDPDEIDCLKRVERLNENAKSIYELYKHPNPACEAGSVWKDIVLSPSRLNIQQELKYCIQRIERMK
;
A
#
# COMPACT_ATOMS: atom_id res chain seq x y z
N MET A 1 82.15 10.98 -22.80
CA MET A 1 81.09 12.01 -22.85
C MET A 1 79.80 11.37 -22.38
N GLN A 2 79.56 11.42 -21.06
CA GLN A 2 78.49 10.73 -20.35
C GLN A 2 77.27 11.67 -20.32
N LYS A 3 76.14 11.27 -20.92
CA LYS A 3 74.88 12.02 -20.88
C LYS A 3 73.98 11.38 -19.84
N ASP A 4 73.89 12.02 -18.68
CA ASP A 4 72.95 11.68 -17.62
C ASP A 4 71.51 11.98 -18.08
N TYR A 5 70.68 10.94 -18.19
CA TYR A 5 69.24 11.08 -18.31
C TYR A 5 68.65 11.32 -16.91
N PHE A 6 68.35 12.58 -16.60
CA PHE A 6 67.56 12.97 -15.44
C PHE A 6 66.16 12.33 -15.52
N TYR A 7 65.92 11.28 -14.73
CA TYR A 7 64.57 10.92 -14.32
C TYR A 7 64.08 11.99 -13.34
N SER A 8 63.25 12.94 -13.81
CA SER A 8 62.63 13.91 -12.93
C SER A 8 61.65 13.19 -12.00
N LYS A 9 61.86 13.35 -10.68
CA LYS A 9 60.91 12.85 -9.68
C LYS A 9 59.59 13.62 -9.85
N PRO A 10 58.43 12.94 -9.92
CA PRO A 10 57.15 13.61 -10.09
C PRO A 10 56.91 14.57 -8.92
N SER A 11 56.49 15.80 -9.23
CA SER A 11 56.25 16.79 -8.19
C SER A 11 55.01 16.42 -7.36
N PHE A 12 54.97 16.85 -6.10
CA PHE A 12 53.84 16.59 -5.20
C PHE A 12 52.48 17.00 -5.81
N THR A 13 52.48 18.06 -6.62
CA THR A 13 51.32 18.54 -7.38
C THR A 13 50.86 17.55 -8.45
N GLN A 14 51.79 16.88 -9.16
CA GLN A 14 51.46 15.86 -10.16
C GLN A 14 50.85 14.62 -9.51
N ILE A 15 51.29 14.25 -8.30
CA ILE A 15 50.74 13.13 -7.53
C ILE A 15 49.31 13.45 -7.05
N ILE A 16 49.07 14.67 -6.55
CA ILE A 16 47.72 15.10 -6.14
C ILE A 16 46.76 15.19 -7.34
N VAL A 17 47.22 15.71 -8.48
CA VAL A 17 46.40 15.80 -9.70
C VAL A 17 46.12 14.42 -10.28
N ALA A 18 47.09 13.51 -10.31
CA ALA A 18 46.88 12.14 -10.74
C ALA A 18 45.93 11.38 -9.80
N SER A 19 46.04 11.59 -8.48
CA SER A 19 45.14 10.98 -7.50
C SER A 19 43.72 11.52 -7.59
N SER A 20 43.52 12.82 -7.86
CA SER A 20 42.18 13.41 -8.01
C SER A 20 41.51 12.99 -9.32
N ILE A 21 42.27 12.91 -10.42
CA ILE A 21 41.79 12.35 -11.70
C ILE A 21 41.44 10.86 -11.54
N GLY A 22 42.28 10.08 -10.86
CA GLY A 22 42.02 8.68 -10.56
C GLY A 22 40.74 8.46 -9.75
N LEU A 23 40.48 9.32 -8.77
CA LEU A 23 39.27 9.29 -7.95
C LEU A 23 38.03 9.71 -8.74
N ILE A 24 38.12 10.73 -9.61
CA ILE A 24 37.05 11.14 -10.52
C ILE A 24 36.72 10.02 -11.52
N ILE A 25 37.73 9.37 -12.10
CA ILE A 25 37.55 8.23 -13.00
C ILE A 25 36.94 7.05 -12.26
N ALA A 26 37.41 6.72 -11.05
CA ALA A 26 36.84 5.65 -10.24
C ALA A 26 35.38 5.92 -9.87
N VAL A 27 35.03 7.15 -9.49
CA VAL A 27 33.65 7.58 -9.23
C VAL A 27 32.81 7.53 -10.51
N ALA A 28 33.32 7.98 -11.65
CA ALA A 28 32.62 7.95 -12.93
C ALA A 28 32.40 6.52 -13.44
N VAL A 29 33.40 5.63 -13.29
CA VAL A 29 33.31 4.21 -13.62
C VAL A 29 32.36 3.50 -12.66
N HIS A 30 32.44 3.77 -11.36
CA HIS A 30 31.50 3.25 -10.37
C HIS A 30 30.07 3.68 -10.70
N TYR A 31 29.85 4.96 -11.01
CA TYR A 31 28.54 5.48 -11.43
C TYR A 31 28.04 4.84 -12.72
N ARG A 32 28.92 4.65 -13.72
CA ARG A 32 28.58 4.02 -15.00
C ARG A 32 28.25 2.53 -14.84
N ILE A 33 29.01 1.79 -14.04
CA ILE A 33 28.73 0.39 -13.70
C ILE A 33 27.41 0.28 -12.95
N ARG A 34 27.18 1.16 -11.97
CA ARG A 34 25.93 1.21 -11.20
C ARG A 34 24.75 1.47 -12.13
N LYS A 35 24.85 2.44 -13.05
CA LYS A 35 23.85 2.75 -14.07
C LYS A 35 23.57 1.55 -15.00
N LEU A 36 24.62 0.88 -15.48
CA LEU A 36 24.48 -0.33 -16.31
C LEU A 36 23.84 -1.51 -15.56
N TRP A 37 24.11 -1.65 -14.26
CA TRP A 37 23.45 -2.64 -13.41
C TRP A 37 21.97 -2.30 -13.19
N PHE A 38 21.68 -1.02 -12.99
CA PHE A 38 20.31 -0.52 -12.82
C PHE A 38 19.45 -0.70 -14.07
N ASP A 39 20.02 -0.50 -15.26
CA ASP A 39 19.34 -0.74 -16.53
C ASP A 39 19.02 -2.23 -16.75
N LYS A 40 19.74 -3.15 -16.10
CA LYS A 40 19.45 -4.60 -16.17
C LYS A 40 18.28 -5.02 -15.28
N LEU A 41 18.04 -4.34 -14.16
CA LEU A 41 16.97 -4.67 -13.22
C LEU A 41 15.62 -4.11 -13.64
N ALA A 42 15.57 -2.98 -14.33
CA ALA A 42 14.31 -2.40 -14.77
C ALA A 42 13.63 -3.26 -15.85
N PRO A 43 12.30 -3.36 -15.85
CA PRO A 43 11.55 -3.88 -16.99
C PRO A 43 11.83 -3.04 -18.23
N ARG A 44 12.03 -3.70 -19.38
CA ARG A 44 12.34 -3.00 -20.64
C ARG A 44 11.12 -2.26 -21.17
N LEU A 45 11.36 -1.07 -21.70
CA LEU A 45 10.38 -0.29 -22.46
C LEU A 45 10.78 -0.29 -23.93
N ILE A 46 9.82 -0.54 -24.81
CA ILE A 46 9.93 -0.28 -26.25
C ILE A 46 9.19 1.03 -26.51
N LEU A 47 9.92 2.00 -27.05
CA LEU A 47 9.41 3.31 -27.40
C LEU A 47 9.11 3.35 -28.91
N SER A 48 8.03 4.02 -29.29
CA SER A 48 7.77 4.40 -30.68
C SER A 48 8.82 5.41 -31.17
N ASP A 49 8.86 5.62 -32.48
CA ASP A 49 9.62 6.70 -33.12
C ASP A 49 9.25 8.09 -32.55
N THR A 50 8.04 8.23 -32.00
CA THR A 50 7.54 9.45 -31.33
C THR A 50 7.85 9.50 -29.83
N ARG A 51 8.74 8.64 -29.32
CA ARG A 51 9.11 8.49 -27.89
C ARG A 51 7.94 8.19 -26.95
N ARG A 52 6.81 7.69 -27.47
CA ARG A 52 5.69 7.18 -26.66
C ARG A 52 5.96 5.72 -26.34
N VAL A 53 5.58 5.25 -25.16
CA VAL A 53 5.77 3.84 -24.80
C VAL A 53 4.80 2.99 -25.62
N GLU A 54 5.33 2.14 -26.49
CA GLU A 54 4.55 1.19 -27.30
C GLU A 54 4.32 -0.11 -26.55
N LYS A 55 5.35 -0.59 -25.84
CA LYS A 55 5.29 -1.89 -25.18
C LYS A 55 6.16 -1.91 -23.93
N LEU A 56 5.56 -2.34 -22.83
CA LEU A 56 6.27 -2.71 -21.61
C LEU A 56 6.55 -4.22 -21.62
N GLU A 57 7.75 -4.61 -21.19
CA GLU A 57 8.12 -6.01 -20.98
C GLU A 57 7.14 -6.70 -20.02
N ARG A 58 6.55 -7.81 -20.46
CA ARG A 58 5.61 -8.59 -19.64
C ARG A 58 6.36 -9.30 -18.52
N PHE A 59 5.74 -9.41 -17.35
CA PHE A 59 6.30 -10.08 -16.18
C PHE A 59 6.97 -11.45 -16.44
N PRO A 60 6.33 -12.43 -17.13
CA PRO A 60 6.99 -13.72 -17.36
C PRO A 60 8.26 -13.61 -18.22
N HIS A 61 8.30 -12.69 -19.18
CA HIS A 61 9.50 -12.46 -19.99
C HIS A 61 10.60 -11.76 -19.17
N TYR A 62 10.19 -10.85 -18.28
CA TYR A 62 11.09 -10.24 -17.33
C TYR A 62 11.75 -11.29 -16.44
N VAL A 63 10.98 -12.23 -15.88
CA VAL A 63 11.51 -13.36 -15.06
C VAL A 63 12.51 -14.19 -15.85
N ALA A 64 12.15 -14.66 -17.04
CA ALA A 64 13.06 -15.42 -17.91
C ALA A 64 14.38 -14.66 -18.16
N ARG A 65 14.30 -13.36 -18.44
CA ARG A 65 15.49 -12.52 -18.64
C ARG A 65 16.32 -12.35 -17.36
N GLN A 66 15.69 -12.15 -16.20
CA GLN A 66 16.41 -12.03 -14.93
C GLN A 66 17.14 -13.33 -14.58
N MET A 67 16.55 -14.48 -14.92
CA MET A 67 17.18 -15.80 -14.76
C MET A 67 18.22 -16.10 -15.85
N GLY A 68 18.44 -15.20 -16.82
CA GLY A 68 19.49 -15.31 -17.82
C GLY A 68 19.13 -16.09 -19.09
N PHE A 69 17.85 -16.35 -19.35
CA PHE A 69 17.38 -16.88 -20.63
C PHE A 69 17.39 -15.78 -21.70
N LYS A 70 17.83 -16.12 -22.93
CA LYS A 70 17.91 -15.17 -24.04
C LYS A 70 16.59 -15.08 -24.80
N ASP A 71 15.93 -16.21 -25.02
CA ASP A 71 14.60 -16.30 -25.62
C ASP A 71 13.62 -16.96 -24.64
N ARG A 72 12.41 -16.39 -24.52
CA ARG A 72 11.30 -16.96 -23.74
C ARG A 72 10.87 -18.35 -24.25
N ARG A 73 11.13 -18.65 -25.53
CA ARG A 73 10.85 -19.95 -26.13
C ARG A 73 11.69 -21.07 -25.53
N GLU A 74 12.78 -20.74 -24.84
CA GLU A 74 13.62 -21.70 -24.11
C GLU A 74 12.99 -22.13 -22.77
N CYS A 75 11.98 -21.41 -22.27
CA CYS A 75 11.39 -21.65 -20.94
C CYS A 75 9.88 -21.33 -20.88
N PRO A 76 9.06 -21.94 -21.76
CA PRO A 76 7.63 -21.66 -21.84
C PRO A 76 6.86 -22.02 -20.56
N GLN A 77 7.20 -23.12 -19.86
CA GLN A 77 6.53 -23.51 -18.62
C GLN A 77 6.92 -22.58 -17.47
N LEU A 78 8.20 -22.19 -17.36
CA LEU A 78 8.61 -21.16 -16.41
C LEU A 78 7.80 -19.87 -16.58
N CYS A 79 7.61 -19.43 -17.84
CA CYS A 79 6.81 -18.24 -18.15
C CYS A 79 5.34 -18.40 -17.72
N LYS A 80 4.78 -19.61 -17.86
CA LYS A 80 3.42 -19.93 -17.40
C LYS A 80 3.34 -19.85 -15.87
N LEU A 81 4.21 -20.57 -15.16
CA LEU A 81 4.28 -20.59 -13.70
C LEU A 81 4.49 -19.19 -13.11
N ALA A 82 5.38 -18.38 -13.69
CA ALA A 82 5.60 -17.00 -13.25
C ALA A 82 4.32 -16.14 -13.39
N SER A 83 3.55 -16.34 -14.45
CA SER A 83 2.30 -15.62 -14.68
C SER A 83 1.20 -16.05 -13.69
N GLU A 84 1.11 -17.34 -13.41
CA GLU A 84 0.15 -17.92 -12.46
C GLU A 84 0.47 -17.53 -11.02
N TYR A 85 1.76 -17.60 -10.64
CA TYR A 85 2.25 -17.19 -9.33
C TYR A 85 1.96 -15.71 -9.04
N LEU A 86 2.25 -14.81 -10.00
CA LEU A 86 1.95 -13.38 -9.85
C LEU A 86 0.45 -13.11 -9.67
N ARG A 87 -0.40 -13.88 -10.35
CA ARG A 87 -1.86 -13.78 -10.24
C ARG A 87 -2.41 -14.45 -8.98
N LYS A 88 -1.57 -15.18 -8.22
CA LYS A 88 -1.96 -16.04 -7.11
C LYS A 88 -3.10 -17.00 -7.50
N TYR A 89 -2.90 -17.71 -8.62
CA TYR A 89 -3.83 -18.74 -9.05
C TYR A 89 -3.84 -19.91 -8.05
N GLU A 90 -5.01 -20.48 -7.80
CA GLU A 90 -5.15 -21.61 -6.88
C GLU A 90 -4.41 -22.84 -7.44
N GLY A 91 -3.69 -23.57 -6.58
CA GLY A 91 -2.85 -24.71 -7.00
C GLY A 91 -1.51 -24.33 -7.65
N CYS A 92 -1.18 -23.04 -7.82
CA CYS A 92 0.07 -22.67 -8.51
C CYS A 92 1.35 -23.12 -7.77
N GLU A 93 1.34 -23.20 -6.44
CA GLU A 93 2.49 -23.70 -5.67
C GLU A 93 2.67 -25.21 -5.91
N ASP A 94 1.58 -25.98 -6.00
CA ASP A 94 1.62 -27.40 -6.36
C ASP A 94 2.11 -27.61 -7.80
N ASP A 95 1.71 -26.74 -8.73
CA ASP A 95 2.21 -26.76 -10.12
C ASP A 95 3.72 -26.48 -10.18
N ILE A 96 4.21 -25.53 -9.37
CA ILE A 96 5.66 -25.25 -9.26
C ILE A 96 6.40 -26.45 -8.67
N TYR A 97 5.83 -27.08 -7.63
CA TYR A 97 6.42 -28.27 -7.02
C TYR A 97 6.50 -29.42 -8.04
N THR A 98 5.39 -29.68 -8.72
CA THR A 98 5.26 -30.71 -9.76
C THR A 98 6.22 -30.46 -10.93
N PHE A 99 6.51 -29.20 -11.24
CA PHE A 99 7.46 -28.85 -12.30
C PHE A 99 8.87 -29.43 -12.03
N PHE A 100 9.28 -29.53 -10.77
CA PHE A 100 10.57 -30.08 -10.36
C PHE A 100 10.52 -31.56 -9.93
N ALA A 101 9.38 -32.26 -10.07
CA ALA A 101 9.21 -33.61 -9.54
C ALA A 101 10.21 -34.67 -10.07
N SER A 102 10.84 -34.42 -11.22
CA SER A 102 11.89 -35.29 -11.78
C SER A 102 13.30 -35.01 -11.24
N GLU A 103 13.47 -33.99 -10.42
CA GLU A 103 14.76 -33.54 -9.90
C GLU A 103 14.98 -34.08 -8.47
N PRO A 104 16.19 -34.55 -8.12
CA PRO A 104 16.48 -35.11 -6.79
C PRO A 104 16.35 -34.07 -5.67
N ASP A 105 16.53 -32.78 -5.97
CA ASP A 105 16.48 -31.66 -5.02
C ASP A 105 15.20 -30.81 -5.19
N ALA A 106 14.08 -31.44 -5.55
CA ALA A 106 12.82 -30.75 -5.87
C ALA A 106 12.37 -29.75 -4.80
N ASP A 107 12.44 -30.12 -3.51
CA ASP A 107 12.07 -29.24 -2.39
C ASP A 107 12.92 -27.97 -2.35
N SER A 108 14.24 -28.11 -2.54
CA SER A 108 15.17 -26.97 -2.54
C SER A 108 14.94 -26.06 -3.76
N LEU A 109 14.74 -26.66 -4.94
CA LEU A 109 14.48 -25.94 -6.18
C LEU A 109 13.14 -25.19 -6.14
N PHE A 110 12.11 -25.79 -5.53
CA PHE A 110 10.81 -25.15 -5.28
C PHE A 110 10.98 -23.87 -4.46
N VAL A 111 11.62 -23.96 -3.29
CA VAL A 111 11.85 -22.79 -2.41
C VAL A 111 12.65 -21.71 -3.15
N LYS A 112 13.75 -22.09 -3.82
CA LYS A 112 14.58 -21.15 -4.60
C LYS A 112 13.78 -20.45 -5.70
N LEU A 113 12.91 -21.16 -6.40
CA LEU A 113 12.09 -20.58 -7.47
C LEU A 113 11.02 -19.62 -6.93
N VAL A 114 10.33 -20.00 -5.86
CA VAL A 114 9.33 -19.13 -5.21
C VAL A 114 9.98 -17.85 -4.70
N GLU A 115 11.13 -17.94 -4.03
CA GLU A 115 11.88 -16.76 -3.60
C GLU A 115 12.33 -15.89 -4.79
N GLU A 116 12.78 -16.50 -5.89
CA GLU A 116 13.19 -15.76 -7.09
C GLU A 116 11.99 -15.09 -7.78
N PHE A 117 10.81 -15.70 -7.76
CA PHE A 117 9.58 -15.03 -8.19
C PHE A 117 9.26 -13.82 -7.32
N GLU A 118 9.35 -13.93 -5.99
CA GLU A 118 9.15 -12.79 -5.09
C GLU A 118 10.17 -11.67 -5.32
N ARG A 119 11.46 -12.02 -5.51
CA ARG A 119 12.52 -11.07 -5.90
C ARG A 119 12.18 -10.36 -7.22
N CYS A 120 11.72 -11.11 -8.22
CA CYS A 120 11.33 -10.56 -9.50
C CYS A 120 10.07 -9.67 -9.40
N ILE A 121 9.10 -10.00 -8.55
CA ILE A 121 7.93 -9.15 -8.29
C ILE A 121 8.37 -7.82 -7.68
N LEU A 122 9.25 -7.88 -6.66
CA LEU A 122 9.78 -6.69 -6.01
C LEU A 122 10.49 -5.78 -7.02
N SER A 123 11.37 -6.35 -7.86
CA SER A 123 12.14 -5.57 -8.82
C SER A 123 11.32 -5.12 -10.04
N TYR A 124 10.35 -5.90 -10.50
CA TYR A 124 9.50 -5.54 -11.64
C TYR A 124 8.61 -4.33 -11.33
N PHE A 125 8.00 -4.29 -10.15
CA PHE A 125 7.10 -3.21 -9.74
C PHE A 125 7.80 -2.02 -9.07
N ALA A 126 9.12 -2.03 -8.94
CA ALA A 126 9.90 -0.92 -8.39
C ALA A 126 10.19 0.20 -9.42
N PHE A 127 9.83 0.00 -10.69
CA PHE A 127 10.11 0.93 -11.78
C PHE A 127 8.84 1.33 -12.53
N HIS A 128 8.95 2.39 -13.33
CA HIS A 128 7.91 2.84 -14.25
C HIS A 128 6.55 3.07 -13.58
N TRP A 129 6.50 3.66 -12.38
CA TRP A 129 5.26 3.86 -11.64
C TRP A 129 4.23 4.74 -12.37
N SER A 130 4.67 5.57 -13.33
CA SER A 130 3.76 6.28 -14.24
C SER A 130 3.01 5.36 -15.22
N LEU A 131 3.43 4.11 -15.35
CA LEU A 131 2.86 3.08 -16.22
C LEU A 131 2.20 1.94 -15.41
N THR A 132 1.91 2.17 -14.13
CA THR A 132 1.32 1.16 -13.24
C THR A 132 0.01 0.59 -13.79
N ASP A 133 -0.84 1.42 -14.39
CA ASP A 133 -2.10 0.97 -14.99
C ASP A 133 -1.86 0.00 -16.17
N LEU A 134 -0.82 0.25 -16.96
CA LEU A 134 -0.40 -0.63 -18.05
C LEU A 134 0.13 -1.96 -17.49
N MET A 135 0.98 -1.92 -16.45
CA MET A 135 1.49 -3.10 -15.76
C MET A 135 0.36 -4.00 -15.27
N ILE A 136 -0.59 -3.43 -14.51
CA ILE A 136 -1.74 -4.16 -13.97
C ILE A 136 -2.59 -4.73 -15.11
N SER A 137 -2.88 -3.93 -16.14
CA SER A 137 -3.67 -4.37 -17.29
C SER A 137 -3.02 -5.51 -18.07
N GLN A 138 -1.69 -5.47 -18.27
CA GLN A 138 -0.94 -6.54 -18.93
C GLN A 138 -0.95 -7.83 -18.12
N VAL A 139 -0.83 -7.74 -16.80
CA VAL A 139 -0.90 -8.91 -15.90
C VAL A 139 -2.32 -9.49 -15.90
N MET A 140 -3.35 -8.67 -15.99
CA MET A 140 -4.74 -9.13 -15.94
C MET A 140 -5.30 -9.66 -17.26
N SER A 141 -4.70 -9.28 -18.40
CA SER A 141 -5.18 -9.70 -19.71
C SER A 141 -4.70 -11.11 -20.06
N SER A 142 -5.65 -11.97 -20.44
CA SER A 142 -5.42 -13.41 -20.65
C SER A 142 -4.85 -13.79 -22.02
N ASP A 143 -4.46 -12.86 -22.90
CA ASP A 143 -4.09 -13.20 -24.29
C ASP A 143 -3.01 -12.30 -24.92
N PRO A 144 -2.26 -12.79 -25.95
CA PRO A 144 -1.24 -12.04 -26.67
C PRO A 144 -1.85 -10.95 -27.58
N GLU A 145 -1.07 -9.89 -27.84
CA GLU A 145 -1.34 -8.68 -28.66
C GLU A 145 -2.01 -8.91 -30.05
N PRO A 146 -2.41 -7.86 -30.82
CA PRO A 146 -3.12 -6.62 -30.46
C PRO A 146 -4.24 -6.33 -31.51
N LYS A 147 -5.39 -7.02 -31.51
CA LYS A 147 -6.53 -6.65 -32.39
C LYS A 147 -7.50 -5.61 -31.77
N ARG A 148 -7.11 -4.93 -30.69
CA ARG A 148 -8.04 -4.17 -29.80
C ARG A 148 -8.08 -2.65 -29.97
N LYS A 149 -7.21 -2.02 -30.77
CA LYS A 149 -7.09 -0.54 -30.83
C LYS A 149 -8.39 0.18 -31.26
N LEU A 150 -9.06 -0.28 -32.32
CA LEU A 150 -10.28 0.39 -32.82
C LEU A 150 -11.46 0.25 -31.86
N LYS A 151 -11.64 -0.94 -31.27
CA LYS A 151 -12.72 -1.25 -30.32
C LYS A 151 -12.54 -0.50 -28.99
N GLN A 152 -11.30 -0.30 -28.54
CA GLN A 152 -10.99 0.48 -27.34
C GLN A 152 -11.27 1.98 -27.51
N ILE A 153 -10.94 2.55 -28.68
CA ILE A 153 -11.22 3.97 -28.98
C ILE A 153 -12.73 4.22 -29.05
N PHE A 154 -13.48 3.35 -29.73
CA PHE A 154 -14.94 3.46 -29.81
C PHE A 154 -15.64 3.25 -28.46
N MET A 155 -15.09 2.40 -27.59
CA MET A 155 -15.58 2.19 -26.23
C MET A 155 -15.22 3.33 -25.28
N ALA A 156 -14.10 4.04 -25.50
CA ALA A 156 -13.71 5.23 -24.76
C ALA A 156 -14.58 6.45 -25.11
N ALA A 157 -15.07 6.55 -26.35
CA ALA A 157 -15.91 7.67 -26.81
C ALA A 157 -17.35 7.63 -26.24
N THR A 158 -17.91 6.44 -25.99
CA THR A 158 -19.26 6.27 -25.39
C THR A 158 -19.20 6.03 -23.87
N ARG A 159 -18.12 6.48 -23.24
CA ARG A 159 -17.74 6.14 -21.86
C ARG A 159 -18.41 7.03 -20.82
N GLU A 160 -18.29 8.35 -20.96
CA GLU A 160 -18.90 9.32 -20.02
C GLU A 160 -20.42 9.20 -20.00
N GLN A 161 -21.05 9.11 -21.18
CA GLN A 161 -22.50 8.93 -21.29
C GLN A 161 -23.00 7.63 -20.62
N ARG A 162 -22.21 6.55 -20.67
CA ARG A 162 -22.53 5.29 -19.97
C ARG A 162 -22.36 5.43 -18.46
N PHE A 163 -21.30 6.11 -18.00
CA PHE A 163 -21.07 6.36 -16.58
C PHE A 163 -22.14 7.26 -15.97
N GLU A 164 -22.51 8.34 -16.64
CA GLU A 164 -23.60 9.22 -16.21
C GLU A 164 -24.91 8.47 -16.11
N ARG A 165 -25.23 7.61 -17.09
CA ARG A 165 -26.46 6.80 -17.06
C ARG A 165 -26.49 5.83 -15.88
N VAL A 166 -25.41 5.09 -15.63
CA VAL A 166 -25.35 4.14 -14.49
C VAL A 166 -25.44 4.87 -13.16
N THR A 167 -24.73 6.00 -13.02
CA THR A 167 -24.72 6.82 -11.81
C THR A 167 -26.10 7.42 -11.53
N LYS A 168 -26.78 7.94 -12.56
CA LYS A 168 -28.13 8.53 -12.44
C LYS A 168 -29.17 7.47 -12.06
N ASN A 169 -29.09 6.28 -12.66
CA ASN A 169 -30.03 5.20 -12.39
C ASN A 169 -29.85 4.55 -11.00
N LEU A 170 -28.63 4.51 -10.47
CA LEU A 170 -28.32 3.85 -9.20
C LEU A 170 -28.21 4.82 -8.01
N LYS A 171 -28.42 6.14 -8.20
CA LYS A 171 -28.25 7.15 -7.14
C LYS A 171 -29.11 6.86 -5.90
N VAL A 172 -30.39 6.56 -6.10
CA VAL A 172 -31.32 6.28 -4.98
C VAL A 172 -30.94 4.95 -4.31
N ALA A 173 -30.71 3.90 -5.11
CA ALA A 173 -30.30 2.58 -4.61
C ALA A 173 -29.00 2.65 -3.78
N ARG A 174 -28.05 3.51 -4.18
CA ARG A 174 -26.80 3.75 -3.46
C ARG A 174 -27.06 4.32 -2.06
N VAL A 175 -27.92 5.33 -1.92
CA VAL A 175 -28.24 5.93 -0.61
C VAL A 175 -28.85 4.89 0.33
N PHE A 176 -29.85 4.13 -0.12
CA PHE A 176 -30.45 3.06 0.68
C PHE A 176 -29.45 1.98 1.05
N SER A 177 -28.61 1.54 0.10
CA SER A 177 -27.57 0.55 0.36
C SER A 177 -26.56 1.04 1.40
N THR A 178 -26.12 2.29 1.31
CA THR A 178 -25.20 2.87 2.28
C THR A 178 -25.80 2.91 3.68
N LEU A 179 -27.05 3.36 3.83
CA LEU A 179 -27.75 3.39 5.12
C LEU A 179 -27.90 1.99 5.72
N VAL A 180 -28.23 0.99 4.90
CA VAL A 180 -28.34 -0.41 5.36
C VAL A 180 -26.98 -0.91 5.87
N GLU A 181 -25.88 -0.62 5.18
CA GLU A 181 -24.55 -1.02 5.63
C GLU A 181 -24.11 -0.28 6.91
N GLU A 182 -24.49 0.98 7.09
CA GLU A 182 -24.27 1.71 8.35
C GLU A 182 -25.06 1.09 9.52
N LEU A 183 -26.34 0.74 9.30
CA LEU A 183 -27.17 0.08 10.32
C LEU A 183 -26.66 -1.31 10.69
N LYS A 184 -26.17 -2.09 9.71
CA LYS A 184 -25.50 -3.36 9.95
C LYS A 184 -24.22 -3.18 10.78
N ALA A 185 -23.40 -2.19 10.46
CA ALA A 185 -22.17 -1.90 11.18
C ALA A 185 -22.43 -1.47 12.64
N MET A 186 -23.57 -0.85 12.91
CA MET A 186 -24.01 -0.50 14.27
C MET A 186 -24.59 -1.69 15.04
N GLY A 187 -24.87 -2.82 14.38
CA GLY A 187 -25.50 -4.01 14.98
C GLY A 187 -27.02 -3.89 15.15
N MET A 188 -27.67 -2.97 14.42
CA MET A 188 -29.12 -2.75 14.50
C MET A 188 -29.95 -3.69 13.61
N ILE A 189 -29.30 -4.39 12.68
CA ILE A 189 -29.94 -5.37 11.79
C ILE A 189 -29.20 -6.69 11.99
N ALA A 190 -29.89 -7.71 12.52
CA ALA A 190 -29.35 -9.06 12.63
C ALA A 190 -29.25 -9.70 11.23
N ASN A 191 -28.21 -10.49 11.01
CA ASN A 191 -27.98 -11.22 9.75
C ASN A 191 -28.75 -12.54 9.67
N ASP A 192 -29.75 -12.78 10.52
CA ASP A 192 -30.49 -14.04 10.54
C ASP A 192 -31.89 -13.86 11.17
N ASP A 193 -32.88 -14.65 10.71
CA ASP A 193 -34.31 -14.67 11.13
C ASP A 193 -34.52 -15.16 12.59
N SER A 194 -33.53 -14.96 13.46
CA SER A 194 -33.62 -15.26 14.89
C SER A 194 -34.11 -14.03 15.65
N ARG A 195 -35.40 -14.07 16.04
CA ARG A 195 -36.13 -13.20 16.97
C ARG A 195 -35.28 -12.16 17.72
N CYS A 196 -35.67 -10.90 17.57
CA CYS A 196 -35.28 -9.76 18.39
C CYS A 196 -35.19 -10.11 19.88
N THR A 197 -33.97 -10.30 20.37
CA THR A 197 -33.62 -9.77 21.67
C THR A 197 -33.05 -8.38 21.41
N GLU A 198 -33.73 -7.33 21.88
CA GLU A 198 -33.13 -6.02 22.04
C GLU A 198 -31.76 -6.23 22.71
N VAL A 199 -30.68 -6.08 21.94
CA VAL A 199 -29.34 -6.25 22.46
C VAL A 199 -29.05 -5.02 23.30
N MET A 200 -29.51 -5.06 24.55
CA MET A 200 -28.89 -4.28 25.61
C MET A 200 -27.40 -4.54 25.50
N ALA A 201 -26.64 -3.48 25.18
CA ALA A 201 -25.19 -3.55 25.21
C ALA A 201 -24.79 -4.23 26.53
N PRO A 202 -23.95 -5.27 26.51
CA PRO A 202 -23.67 -6.04 27.71
C PRO A 202 -23.24 -5.10 28.83
N VAL A 203 -23.92 -5.21 29.98
CA VAL A 203 -23.85 -4.35 31.17
C VAL A 203 -22.41 -3.99 31.60
N ALA A 204 -21.41 -4.78 31.19
CA ALA A 204 -19.99 -4.50 31.38
C ALA A 204 -19.42 -3.28 30.60
N HIS A 205 -20.06 -2.82 29.51
CA HIS A 205 -19.56 -1.69 28.71
C HIS A 205 -19.87 -0.31 29.35
N SER A 206 -20.89 -0.22 30.21
CA SER A 206 -21.26 1.04 30.89
C SER A 206 -20.32 1.43 32.04
N ASP A 207 -19.49 0.51 32.54
CA ASP A 207 -18.64 0.77 33.71
C ASP A 207 -17.22 1.23 33.37
N ARG A 208 -16.82 1.24 32.10
CA ARG A 208 -15.51 1.75 31.65
C ARG A 208 -15.65 2.88 30.63
N SER A 209 -14.56 3.62 30.42
CA SER A 209 -14.48 4.54 29.28
C SER A 209 -14.53 3.77 27.95
N PRO A 210 -15.28 4.26 26.95
CA PRO A 210 -15.21 3.71 25.60
C PRO A 210 -13.85 4.01 24.97
N VAL A 211 -13.43 3.18 24.01
CA VAL A 211 -12.12 3.25 23.36
C VAL A 211 -12.26 3.59 21.88
N LEU A 212 -11.55 4.63 21.44
CA LEU A 212 -11.36 4.96 20.03
C LEU A 212 -9.95 4.53 19.63
N LEU A 213 -9.84 3.47 18.82
CA LEU A 213 -8.60 3.01 18.22
C LEU A 213 -8.44 3.62 16.82
N LEU A 214 -7.48 4.53 16.69
CA LEU A 214 -7.09 5.14 15.43
C LEU A 214 -5.94 4.33 14.81
N MET A 215 -6.23 3.58 13.74
CA MET A 215 -5.22 2.90 12.94
C MET A 215 -4.77 3.82 11.82
N GLY A 216 -3.48 4.19 11.82
CA GLY A 216 -2.88 5.11 10.87
C GLY A 216 -1.69 4.51 10.13
N GLY A 217 -1.42 5.02 8.93
CA GLY A 217 -0.34 4.52 8.10
C GLY A 217 -0.70 4.60 6.62
N GLY A 218 0.30 4.89 5.80
CA GLY A 218 0.10 5.04 4.36
C GLY A 218 -0.53 3.81 3.71
N MET A 219 -1.13 4.01 2.53
CA MET A 219 -1.75 2.90 1.80
C MET A 219 -0.71 1.80 1.52
N GLY A 220 -1.06 0.53 1.75
CA GLY A 220 -0.12 -0.60 1.62
C GLY A 220 0.90 -0.77 2.75
N ALA A 221 0.81 0.00 3.84
CA ALA A 221 1.73 -0.12 4.99
C ALA A 221 1.58 -1.41 5.81
N GLY A 222 0.57 -2.25 5.58
CA GLY A 222 0.34 -3.48 6.35
C GLY A 222 -0.52 -3.30 7.60
N LYS A 223 -1.41 -2.29 7.63
CA LYS A 223 -2.32 -2.03 8.75
C LYS A 223 -3.14 -3.24 9.18
N SER A 224 -3.69 -4.00 8.22
CA SER A 224 -4.49 -5.20 8.50
C SER A 224 -3.69 -6.29 9.22
N THR A 225 -2.37 -6.38 8.98
CA THR A 225 -1.49 -7.33 9.68
C THR A 225 -1.35 -6.94 11.14
N VAL A 226 -1.10 -5.66 11.42
CA VAL A 226 -1.00 -5.14 12.79
C VAL A 226 -2.34 -5.23 13.52
N LEU A 227 -3.44 -4.93 12.84
CA LEU A 227 -4.79 -5.02 13.41
C LEU A 227 -5.10 -6.44 13.88
N LYS A 228 -4.73 -7.47 13.11
CA LYS A 228 -4.91 -8.87 13.50
C LYS A 228 -4.21 -9.21 14.81
N GLU A 229 -3.02 -8.66 15.06
CA GLU A 229 -2.31 -8.87 16.32
C GLU A 229 -2.96 -8.10 17.47
N ILE A 230 -3.39 -6.86 17.24
CA ILE A 230 -4.09 -6.06 18.26
C ILE A 230 -5.41 -6.72 18.68
N MET A 231 -6.15 -7.31 17.73
CA MET A 231 -7.41 -8.00 18.03
C MET A 231 -7.23 -9.23 18.93
N LYS A 232 -6.01 -9.79 19.05
CA LYS A 232 -5.70 -10.88 19.98
C LYS A 232 -5.43 -10.39 21.41
N GLU A 233 -5.24 -9.09 21.62
CA GLU A 233 -4.97 -8.54 22.95
C GLU A 233 -6.19 -8.75 23.87
N PRO A 234 -5.99 -8.98 25.19
CA PRO A 234 -7.09 -9.32 26.09
C PRO A 234 -8.27 -8.36 26.07
N PHE A 235 -7.99 -7.05 25.90
CA PHE A 235 -9.04 -6.04 25.77
C PHE A 235 -9.88 -6.23 24.49
N TRP A 236 -9.23 -6.33 23.34
CA TRP A 236 -9.92 -6.42 22.05
C TRP A 236 -10.53 -7.80 21.80
N ALA A 237 -9.95 -8.87 22.33
CA ALA A 237 -10.53 -10.21 22.24
C ALA A 237 -11.95 -10.27 22.83
N GLY A 238 -12.22 -9.50 23.90
CA GLY A 238 -13.55 -9.40 24.51
C GLY A 238 -14.42 -8.27 23.95
N ALA A 239 -13.84 -7.15 23.51
CA ALA A 239 -14.58 -5.97 23.07
C ALA A 239 -14.87 -5.94 21.55
N ALA A 240 -14.04 -6.59 20.71
CA ALA A 240 -14.08 -6.44 19.26
C ALA A 240 -15.40 -6.88 18.63
N GLY A 241 -16.09 -7.87 19.20
CA GLY A 241 -17.40 -8.31 18.71
C GLY A 241 -18.50 -7.23 18.82
N ASN A 242 -18.32 -6.26 19.72
CA ASN A 242 -19.26 -5.15 19.94
C ASN A 242 -18.70 -3.78 19.46
N ALA A 243 -17.45 -3.74 18.99
CA ALA A 243 -16.82 -2.52 18.50
C ALA A 243 -17.29 -2.21 17.08
N VAL A 244 -17.48 -0.91 16.79
CA VAL A 244 -17.82 -0.46 15.44
C VAL A 244 -16.53 -0.29 14.65
N LYS A 245 -16.31 -1.16 13.65
CA LYS A 245 -15.17 -1.05 12.73
C LYS A 245 -15.52 -0.13 11.57
N ILE A 246 -14.71 0.90 11.36
CA ILE A 246 -14.94 1.93 10.35
C ILE A 246 -13.79 1.90 9.35
N GLU A 247 -14.09 1.49 8.12
CA GLU A 247 -13.14 1.40 7.02
C GLU A 247 -13.81 1.94 5.75
N ALA A 248 -13.38 3.11 5.25
CA ALA A 248 -13.99 3.72 4.06
C ALA A 248 -13.90 2.82 2.82
N ASP A 249 -12.86 1.97 2.74
CA ASP A 249 -12.72 1.02 1.64
C ASP A 249 -13.79 -0.09 1.67
N ALA A 250 -14.32 -0.48 2.83
CA ALA A 250 -15.38 -1.48 2.93
C ALA A 250 -16.69 -0.98 2.28
N PHE A 251 -17.01 0.31 2.46
CA PHE A 251 -18.16 0.94 1.81
C PHE A 251 -18.01 1.05 0.29
N LYS A 252 -16.78 1.02 -0.26
CA LYS A 252 -16.58 0.98 -1.72
C LYS A 252 -16.95 -0.37 -2.29
N GLU A 253 -16.66 -1.46 -1.56
CA GLU A 253 -16.96 -2.81 -2.01
C GLU A 253 -18.46 -3.12 -1.99
N SER A 254 -19.21 -2.49 -1.09
CA SER A 254 -20.67 -2.59 -1.02
C SER A 254 -21.39 -1.62 -1.94
N ASP A 255 -20.72 -0.57 -2.43
CA ASP A 255 -21.32 0.43 -3.33
C ASP A 255 -21.84 -0.22 -4.62
N VAL A 256 -23.14 -0.03 -4.89
CA VAL A 256 -23.86 -0.59 -6.04
C VAL A 256 -23.30 -0.12 -7.39
N ILE A 257 -22.76 1.10 -7.47
CA ILE A 257 -22.12 1.65 -8.66
C ILE A 257 -20.76 0.99 -8.86
N PHE A 258 -19.97 0.85 -7.79
CA PHE A 258 -18.70 0.13 -7.84
C PHE A 258 -18.90 -1.31 -8.33
N ARG A 259 -19.82 -2.07 -7.71
CA ARG A 259 -20.15 -3.45 -8.13
C ARG A 259 -20.63 -3.54 -9.57
N ALA A 260 -21.50 -2.62 -10.02
CA ALA A 260 -22.02 -2.60 -11.37
C ALA A 260 -20.94 -2.34 -12.43
N LEU A 261 -19.92 -1.55 -12.08
CA LEU A 261 -18.80 -1.22 -12.97
C LEU A 261 -17.70 -2.30 -12.93
N SER A 262 -17.42 -2.87 -11.76
CA SER A 262 -16.40 -3.93 -11.58
C SER A 262 -16.83 -5.31 -12.08
N SER A 263 -18.13 -5.64 -12.08
CA SER A 263 -18.65 -6.95 -12.49
C SER A 263 -18.68 -7.19 -14.01
N ARG A 264 -18.53 -6.14 -14.83
CA ARG A 264 -18.65 -6.27 -16.29
C ARG A 264 -17.33 -6.76 -16.90
N ARG A 265 -17.32 -8.04 -17.32
CA ARG A 265 -16.22 -8.86 -17.92
C ARG A 265 -15.33 -8.22 -19.02
N HIS A 266 -15.57 -6.98 -19.45
CA HIS A 266 -14.95 -6.37 -20.63
C HIS A 266 -14.34 -4.98 -20.39
N GLY A 267 -14.15 -4.55 -19.13
CA GLY A 267 -13.71 -3.18 -18.78
C GLY A 267 -12.51 -3.09 -17.83
N HIS A 268 -11.48 -3.91 -17.98
CA HIS A 268 -10.29 -3.93 -17.09
C HIS A 268 -9.43 -2.64 -17.10
N VAL A 269 -9.76 -1.67 -17.95
CA VAL A 269 -8.96 -0.46 -18.19
C VAL A 269 -9.32 0.67 -17.21
N ASP A 270 -10.35 0.52 -16.37
CA ASP A 270 -10.91 1.64 -15.59
C ASP A 270 -11.06 1.41 -14.08
N MET A 271 -10.26 0.48 -13.52
CA MET A 271 -10.22 0.22 -12.07
C MET A 271 -10.00 1.50 -11.26
N LEU A 272 -9.13 2.39 -11.76
CA LEU A 272 -8.69 3.57 -11.04
C LEU A 272 -9.77 4.66 -11.00
N GLN A 273 -10.38 4.99 -12.15
CA GLN A 273 -11.46 5.99 -12.18
C GLN A 273 -12.70 5.48 -11.46
N THR A 274 -13.02 4.18 -11.58
CA THR A 274 -14.13 3.58 -10.84
C THR A 274 -13.97 3.73 -9.33
N ALA A 275 -12.76 3.48 -8.80
CA ALA A 275 -12.47 3.67 -7.38
C ALA A 275 -12.50 5.13 -6.92
N GLU A 276 -12.11 6.08 -7.79
CA GLU A 276 -12.16 7.51 -7.51
C GLU A 276 -13.58 8.06 -7.49
N LEU A 277 -14.47 7.56 -8.35
CA LEU A 277 -15.87 7.98 -8.42
C LEU A 277 -16.67 7.66 -7.15
N VAL A 278 -16.35 6.54 -6.50
CA VAL A 278 -17.00 6.14 -5.25
C VAL A 278 -16.26 6.63 -4.01
N HIS A 279 -15.13 7.31 -4.18
CA HIS A 279 -14.28 7.72 -3.07
C HIS A 279 -14.99 8.66 -2.09
N GLN A 280 -15.66 9.70 -2.61
CA GLN A 280 -16.30 10.70 -1.76
C GLN A 280 -17.46 10.07 -0.97
N SER A 281 -18.36 9.34 -1.62
CA SER A 281 -19.51 8.75 -0.92
C SER A 281 -19.10 7.76 0.16
N SER A 282 -18.06 6.95 -0.09
CA SER A 282 -17.59 5.98 0.89
C SER A 282 -16.87 6.66 2.06
N THR A 283 -16.24 7.81 1.80
CA THR A 283 -15.65 8.66 2.85
C THR A 283 -16.75 9.33 3.68
N ASP A 284 -17.81 9.82 3.04
CA ASP A 284 -18.95 10.44 3.72
C ASP A 284 -19.68 9.40 4.59
N ALA A 285 -19.93 8.19 4.06
CA ALA A 285 -20.55 7.08 4.80
C ALA A 285 -19.72 6.66 6.02
N ALA A 286 -18.41 6.50 5.85
CA ALA A 286 -17.52 6.19 6.97
C ALA A 286 -17.51 7.31 8.03
N SER A 287 -17.62 8.58 7.60
CA SER A 287 -17.69 9.73 8.51
C SER A 287 -19.02 9.80 9.25
N SER A 288 -20.13 9.47 8.58
CA SER A 288 -21.48 9.35 9.16
C SER A 288 -21.52 8.29 10.26
N LEU A 289 -21.01 7.09 9.94
CA LEU A 289 -20.90 6.01 10.89
C LEU A 289 -19.99 6.38 12.08
N LEU A 290 -18.89 7.10 11.82
CA LEU A 290 -17.95 7.52 12.85
C LEU A 290 -18.58 8.47 13.86
N VAL A 291 -19.21 9.56 13.40
CA VAL A 291 -19.85 10.50 14.32
C VAL A 291 -20.97 9.84 15.09
N THR A 292 -21.75 8.97 14.45
CA THR A 292 -22.85 8.21 15.08
C THR A 292 -22.33 7.28 16.17
N ALA A 293 -21.33 6.45 15.87
CA ALA A 293 -20.76 5.51 16.83
C ALA A 293 -20.11 6.23 18.02
N LEU A 294 -19.39 7.33 17.75
CA LEU A 294 -18.74 8.13 18.79
C LEU A 294 -19.77 8.80 19.70
N ASN A 295 -20.78 9.40 19.09
CA ASN A 295 -21.93 9.95 19.78
C ASN A 295 -22.55 8.90 20.69
N GLU A 296 -22.75 7.65 20.26
CA GLU A 296 -23.35 6.59 21.08
C GLU A 296 -22.42 5.94 22.13
N GLY A 297 -21.19 6.43 22.30
CA GLY A 297 -20.29 5.89 23.31
C GLY A 297 -19.83 4.46 23.02
N ARG A 298 -19.83 4.03 21.76
CA ARG A 298 -19.38 2.70 21.33
C ARG A 298 -17.86 2.64 21.28
N ASP A 299 -17.26 1.48 21.51
CA ASP A 299 -15.87 1.29 21.10
C ASP A 299 -15.78 1.37 19.58
N VAL A 300 -14.79 2.11 19.07
CA VAL A 300 -14.62 2.36 17.64
C VAL A 300 -13.22 1.96 17.22
N ILE A 301 -13.12 1.22 16.12
CA ILE A 301 -11.87 0.93 15.43
C ILE A 301 -11.91 1.65 14.08
N MET A 302 -11.16 2.73 13.96
CA MET A 302 -11.09 3.52 12.73
C MET A 302 -9.85 3.13 11.93
N ASP A 303 -10.05 2.45 10.80
CA ASP A 303 -8.98 2.10 9.85
C ASP A 303 -8.88 3.16 8.75
N GLY A 304 -7.87 4.02 8.87
CA GLY A 304 -7.62 5.12 7.94
C GLY A 304 -6.16 5.25 7.55
N THR A 305 -5.86 6.15 6.61
CA THR A 305 -4.46 6.56 6.38
C THR A 305 -3.97 7.51 7.46
N LEU A 306 -4.88 8.27 8.08
CA LEU A 306 -4.61 9.39 8.97
C LEU A 306 -3.62 10.40 8.34
N SER A 307 -3.64 10.51 7.01
CA SER A 307 -2.72 11.35 6.24
C SER A 307 -3.19 12.80 6.11
N TRP A 308 -4.36 13.15 6.62
CA TRP A 308 -4.90 14.50 6.53
C TRP A 308 -5.08 15.05 7.94
N GLN A 309 -4.10 15.83 8.38
CA GLN A 309 -3.98 16.28 9.76
C GLN A 309 -5.20 17.04 10.29
N PRO A 310 -5.80 18.00 9.56
CA PRO A 310 -6.97 18.72 10.07
C PRO A 310 -8.13 17.81 10.44
N PHE A 311 -8.43 16.82 9.59
CA PHE A 311 -9.49 15.83 9.85
C PHE A 311 -9.21 15.00 11.11
N VAL A 312 -7.98 14.51 11.28
CA VAL A 312 -7.61 13.68 12.43
C VAL A 312 -7.67 14.49 13.73
N VAL A 313 -7.13 15.72 13.72
CA VAL A 313 -7.16 16.61 14.89
C VAL A 313 -8.60 16.94 15.28
N GLN A 314 -9.44 17.34 14.31
CA GLN A 314 -10.86 17.62 14.58
C GLN A 314 -11.59 16.38 15.10
N THR A 315 -11.28 15.19 14.59
CA THR A 315 -11.86 13.91 15.07
C THR A 315 -11.48 13.61 16.50
N ILE A 316 -10.20 13.79 16.87
CA ILE A 316 -9.75 13.62 18.25
C ILE A 316 -10.45 14.63 19.16
N THR A 317 -10.53 15.90 18.75
CA THR A 317 -11.26 16.94 19.51
C THR A 317 -12.73 16.58 19.71
N MET A 318 -13.42 16.10 18.67
CA MET A 318 -14.79 15.62 18.77
C MET A 318 -14.88 14.46 19.78
N ALA A 319 -14.07 13.42 19.62
CA ALA A 319 -14.09 12.24 20.50
C ALA A 319 -13.80 12.58 21.98
N ARG A 320 -13.00 13.62 22.26
CA ARG A 320 -12.80 14.12 23.63
C ARG A 320 -14.06 14.80 24.19
N ASN A 321 -14.93 15.35 23.35
CA ASN A 321 -16.08 16.16 23.76
C ASN A 321 -17.45 15.45 23.62
N VAL A 322 -17.55 14.34 22.87
CA VAL A 322 -18.85 13.63 22.64
C VAL A 322 -19.56 13.17 23.91
N HIS A 323 -18.83 13.02 25.02
CA HIS A 323 -19.41 12.68 26.32
C HIS A 323 -20.19 13.83 26.97
N ARG A 324 -20.06 15.07 26.44
CA ARG A 324 -20.73 16.30 26.93
C ARG A 324 -21.62 16.94 25.87
N ARG A 325 -21.36 16.73 24.58
CA ARG A 325 -22.02 17.39 23.45
C ARG A 325 -22.27 16.39 22.34
N ARG A 326 -23.38 16.54 21.61
CA ARG A 326 -23.61 15.80 20.36
C ARG A 326 -22.96 16.52 19.18
N TYR A 327 -22.51 15.73 18.20
CA TYR A 327 -21.93 16.23 16.96
C TYR A 327 -22.66 15.65 15.74
N ARG A 328 -22.54 16.33 14.61
CA ARG A 328 -22.94 15.82 13.29
C ARG A 328 -21.81 16.03 12.29
N MET A 329 -21.93 15.42 11.11
CA MET A 329 -21.02 15.70 10.01
C MET A 329 -21.10 17.17 9.61
N GLY A 330 -19.95 17.81 9.48
CA GLY A 330 -19.81 19.16 8.90
C GLY A 330 -19.67 19.14 7.39
N ALA A 331 -19.45 20.31 6.80
CA ALA A 331 -19.30 20.50 5.36
C ALA A 331 -18.08 19.80 4.72
N GLY A 332 -17.13 19.33 5.53
CA GLY A 332 -15.86 18.75 5.13
C GLY A 332 -14.86 19.80 4.63
N TYR A 333 -13.99 19.39 3.71
CA TYR A 333 -13.11 20.30 2.97
C TYR A 333 -13.81 20.78 1.70
N ARG A 334 -13.95 22.10 1.55
CA ARG A 334 -14.46 22.74 0.33
C ARG A 334 -13.57 23.93 -0.03
N ALA A 335 -13.05 23.92 -1.25
CA ALA A 335 -12.43 25.08 -1.85
C ALA A 335 -13.48 25.82 -2.68
N ASN A 336 -13.78 27.05 -2.31
CA ASN A 336 -14.74 27.90 -3.02
C ASN A 336 -14.07 28.58 -4.23
N GLU A 337 -14.86 28.99 -5.22
CA GLU A 337 -14.36 29.61 -6.47
C GLU A 337 -13.58 30.92 -6.23
N ASN A 338 -13.90 31.62 -5.14
CA ASN A 338 -13.21 32.83 -4.69
C ASN A 338 -11.87 32.55 -3.97
N GLY A 339 -11.40 31.29 -3.96
CA GLY A 339 -10.16 30.87 -3.32
C GLY A 339 -10.23 30.70 -1.80
N THR A 340 -11.38 30.98 -1.16
CA THR A 340 -11.59 30.68 0.26
C THR A 340 -11.73 29.18 0.49
N VAL A 341 -11.17 28.69 1.61
CA VAL A 341 -11.25 27.28 2.00
C VAL A 341 -12.08 27.16 3.27
N THR A 342 -13.15 26.39 3.20
CA THR A 342 -13.91 25.93 4.36
C THR A 342 -13.43 24.53 4.71
N GLU A 343 -12.95 24.33 5.94
CA GLU A 343 -12.51 23.03 6.42
C GLU A 343 -13.10 22.73 7.81
N ASN A 344 -14.27 22.10 7.81
CA ASN A 344 -14.99 21.72 9.03
C ASN A 344 -15.61 20.33 8.88
N TYR A 345 -15.06 19.34 9.56
CA TYR A 345 -15.52 17.96 9.45
C TYR A 345 -16.61 17.60 10.45
N TRP A 346 -16.67 18.29 11.60
CA TRP A 346 -17.60 17.98 12.69
C TRP A 346 -18.24 19.24 13.23
N GLU A 347 -19.57 19.29 13.21
CA GLU A 347 -20.34 20.39 13.76
C GLU A 347 -20.96 19.97 15.09
N GLN A 348 -20.83 20.82 16.10
CA GLN A 348 -21.56 20.63 17.34
C GLN A 348 -23.05 20.91 17.11
N ILE A 349 -23.90 20.08 17.70
CA ILE A 349 -25.35 20.33 17.73
C ILE A 349 -25.64 21.16 18.99
N GLU A 350 -26.14 22.38 18.82
CA GLU A 350 -26.58 23.23 19.93
C GLU A 350 -27.86 22.64 20.55
N ASP A 351 -28.02 22.80 21.87
CA ASP A 351 -29.19 22.39 22.65
C ASP A 351 -29.51 20.87 22.76
N GLU A 352 -28.68 19.99 22.19
CA GLU A 352 -28.74 18.54 22.46
C GLU A 352 -27.68 18.12 23.49
N GLU A 353 -28.10 17.97 24.76
CA GLU A 353 -27.28 17.25 25.74
C GLU A 353 -27.33 15.74 25.48
N PRO A 354 -26.20 15.01 25.59
CA PRO A 354 -26.22 13.57 25.43
C PRO A 354 -27.11 12.92 26.49
N GLU A 355 -28.06 12.08 26.04
CA GLU A 355 -28.98 11.34 26.90
C GLU A 355 -28.22 10.58 28.01
N GLN A 356 -28.75 10.65 29.23
CA GLN A 356 -28.21 9.89 30.34
C GLN A 356 -28.56 8.40 30.17
N VAL A 357 -27.56 7.56 29.91
CA VAL A 357 -27.76 6.10 29.88
C VAL A 357 -27.84 5.61 31.33
N GLY A 358 -29.03 5.21 31.77
CA GLY A 358 -29.26 4.69 33.12
C GLY A 358 -28.98 5.71 34.25
N GLY A 359 -29.20 7.01 34.00
CA GLY A 359 -28.99 8.08 34.99
C GLY A 359 -27.52 8.42 35.28
N LYS A 360 -26.55 7.85 34.55
CA LYS A 360 -25.12 8.15 34.67
C LYS A 360 -24.64 9.02 33.52
N LYS A 361 -23.77 10.00 33.80
CA LYS A 361 -23.08 10.78 32.78
C LYS A 361 -22.14 9.87 31.97
N ARG A 362 -22.15 10.03 30.64
CA ARG A 362 -21.24 9.29 29.74
C ARG A 362 -19.78 9.58 30.08
N LYS A 363 -18.94 8.54 30.04
CA LYS A 363 -17.51 8.66 30.31
C LYS A 363 -16.76 9.19 29.08
N PRO A 364 -15.67 9.96 29.26
CA PRO A 364 -14.83 10.39 28.14
C PRO A 364 -14.14 9.20 27.47
N TYR A 365 -13.89 9.31 26.16
CA TYR A 365 -13.16 8.30 25.40
C TYR A 365 -11.69 8.22 25.83
N ARG A 366 -11.20 6.99 25.91
CA ARG A 366 -9.77 6.69 25.81
C ARG A 366 -9.40 6.56 24.34
N ILE A 367 -8.42 7.32 23.88
CA ILE A 367 -8.01 7.37 22.47
C ILE A 367 -6.64 6.69 22.34
N GLU A 368 -6.57 5.68 21.49
CA GLU A 368 -5.36 4.92 21.20
C GLU A 368 -4.98 5.11 19.74
N LEU A 369 -3.73 5.49 19.48
CA LEU A 369 -3.16 5.59 18.14
C LEU A 369 -2.27 4.39 17.87
N VAL A 370 -2.47 3.74 16.74
CA VAL A 370 -1.54 2.73 16.23
C VAL A 370 -1.09 3.21 14.85
N GLY A 371 0.16 3.65 14.78
CA GLY A 371 0.84 4.00 13.55
C GLY A 371 1.54 2.80 12.93
N ILE A 372 1.49 2.72 11.60
CA ILE A 372 2.18 1.68 10.83
C ILE A 372 3.03 2.37 9.77
N VAL A 373 4.33 2.05 9.76
CA VAL A 373 5.30 2.54 8.79
C VAL A 373 6.01 1.38 8.10
N CYS A 374 6.38 1.60 6.85
CA CYS A 374 7.26 0.71 6.10
C CYS A 374 7.98 1.51 5.01
N ASP A 375 8.96 0.90 4.37
CA ASP A 375 9.63 1.46 3.21
C ASP A 375 8.59 1.72 2.10
N ALA A 376 8.58 2.94 1.57
CA ALA A 376 7.49 3.38 0.71
C ALA A 376 7.42 2.58 -0.61
N TYR A 377 8.55 2.08 -1.13
CA TYR A 377 8.54 1.23 -2.32
C TYR A 377 7.89 -0.14 -2.06
N LEU A 378 8.06 -0.73 -0.86
CA LEU A 378 7.37 -1.96 -0.47
C LEU A 378 5.85 -1.73 -0.42
N ALA A 379 5.43 -0.59 0.12
CA ALA A 379 4.02 -0.22 0.12
C ALA A 379 3.46 -0.12 -1.31
N VAL A 380 4.20 0.52 -2.23
CA VAL A 380 3.79 0.61 -3.65
C VAL A 380 3.62 -0.78 -4.26
N ILE A 381 4.59 -1.66 -4.09
CA ILE A 381 4.54 -3.03 -4.62
C ILE A 381 3.35 -3.80 -4.02
N ARG A 382 3.12 -3.70 -2.70
CA ARG A 382 1.95 -4.28 -2.02
C ARG A 382 0.64 -3.73 -2.58
N GLY A 383 0.60 -2.41 -2.86
CA GLY A 383 -0.54 -1.75 -3.50
C GLY A 383 -0.85 -2.30 -4.89
N ILE A 384 0.18 -2.50 -5.71
CA ILE A 384 0.06 -3.07 -7.06
C ILE A 384 -0.38 -4.53 -7.00
N ARG A 385 0.20 -5.35 -6.12
CA ARG A 385 -0.21 -6.75 -5.91
C ARG A 385 -1.67 -6.84 -5.47
N ARG A 386 -2.08 -6.00 -4.51
CA ARG A 386 -3.49 -5.91 -4.09
C ARG A 386 -4.40 -5.51 -5.25
N ALA A 387 -3.96 -4.63 -6.13
CA ALA A 387 -4.73 -4.27 -7.32
C ALA A 387 -4.92 -5.44 -8.29
N ILE A 388 -3.90 -6.28 -8.45
CA ILE A 388 -3.97 -7.50 -9.27
C ILE A 388 -4.96 -8.49 -8.66
N MET A 389 -4.87 -8.74 -7.35
CA MET A 389 -5.69 -9.74 -6.64
C MET A 389 -7.14 -9.28 -6.44
N CYS A 390 -7.33 -8.07 -5.89
CA CYS A 390 -8.63 -7.57 -5.43
C CYS A 390 -9.29 -6.61 -6.43
N ARG A 391 -8.71 -6.41 -7.62
CA ARG A 391 -9.19 -5.45 -8.64
C ARG A 391 -9.34 -4.01 -8.11
N ARG A 392 -8.52 -3.61 -7.13
CA ARG A 392 -8.53 -2.26 -6.53
C ARG A 392 -7.18 -1.57 -6.68
N ALA A 393 -7.08 -0.68 -7.66
CA ALA A 393 -5.89 0.12 -7.90
C ALA A 393 -5.90 1.42 -7.09
N VAL A 394 -4.70 1.89 -6.74
CA VAL A 394 -4.46 3.19 -6.11
C VAL A 394 -3.34 3.86 -6.89
N ARG A 395 -3.47 5.16 -7.17
CA ARG A 395 -2.38 5.94 -7.78
C ARG A 395 -1.15 5.91 -6.88
N VAL A 396 0.00 5.56 -7.44
CA VAL A 396 1.27 5.54 -6.70
C VAL A 396 1.57 6.89 -6.05
N ASN A 397 1.32 8.01 -6.76
CA ASN A 397 1.47 9.35 -6.18
C ASN A 397 0.61 9.56 -4.92
N SER A 398 -0.68 9.18 -4.97
CA SER A 398 -1.58 9.28 -3.82
C SER A 398 -1.11 8.38 -2.66
N GLN A 399 -0.58 7.21 -2.98
CA GLN A 399 0.01 6.31 -2.00
C GLN A 399 1.24 6.93 -1.32
N LEU A 400 2.22 7.41 -2.09
CA LEU A 400 3.41 8.07 -1.54
C LEU A 400 3.05 9.33 -0.73
N LYS A 401 2.11 10.15 -1.20
CA LYS A 401 1.57 11.30 -0.45
C LYS A 401 0.99 10.88 0.89
N SER A 402 0.23 9.78 0.93
CA SER A 402 -0.38 9.29 2.18
C SER A 402 0.67 8.89 3.22
N HIS A 403 1.74 8.23 2.78
CA HIS A 403 2.88 7.85 3.63
C HIS A 403 3.59 9.07 4.18
N LYS A 404 3.97 10.00 3.30
CA LYS A 404 4.68 11.22 3.68
C LYS A 404 3.90 12.07 4.68
N ARG A 405 2.62 12.33 4.39
CA ARG A 405 1.77 13.16 5.25
C ARG A 405 1.50 12.49 6.60
N PHE A 406 1.26 11.18 6.62
CA PHE A 406 1.10 10.45 7.88
C PHE A 406 2.37 10.55 8.74
N ALA A 407 3.53 10.30 8.14
CA ALA A 407 4.80 10.36 8.87
C ALA A 407 5.04 11.75 9.48
N ASN A 408 4.84 12.82 8.69
CA ASN A 408 4.96 14.20 9.17
C ASN A 408 4.02 14.56 10.33
N ALA A 409 2.83 13.96 10.38
CA ALA A 409 1.81 14.28 11.39
C ALA A 409 1.84 13.35 12.61
N PHE A 410 2.56 12.23 12.54
CA PHE A 410 2.51 11.16 13.55
C PHE A 410 2.87 11.66 14.96
N LEU A 411 3.94 12.44 15.09
CA LEU A 411 4.37 12.99 16.38
C LEU A 411 3.33 13.96 16.97
N THR A 412 2.69 14.78 16.13
CA THR A 412 1.58 15.64 16.53
C THR A 412 0.42 14.81 17.07
N TYR A 413 0.06 13.73 16.38
CA TYR A 413 -1.02 12.85 16.86
C TYR A 413 -0.68 12.20 18.20
N CYS A 414 0.58 11.79 18.40
CA CYS A 414 1.02 11.23 19.68
C CYS A 414 0.78 12.18 20.86
N GLN A 415 0.81 13.50 20.65
CA GLN A 415 0.55 14.49 21.70
C GLN A 415 -0.94 14.61 22.07
N LEU A 416 -1.85 14.20 21.18
CA LEU A 416 -3.30 14.40 21.34
C LEU A 416 -4.03 13.17 21.90
N VAL A 417 -3.39 12.00 21.84
CA VAL A 417 -3.96 10.70 22.24
C VAL A 417 -3.40 10.22 23.57
N ASP A 418 -4.13 9.32 24.23
CA ASP A 418 -3.70 8.74 25.51
C ASP A 418 -2.55 7.76 25.29
N ASN A 419 -2.71 6.82 24.37
CA ASN A 419 -1.68 5.83 24.06
C ASN A 419 -1.30 5.92 22.58
N ALA A 420 -0.02 5.70 22.27
CA ALA A 420 0.43 5.59 20.90
C ALA A 420 1.38 4.41 20.73
N ARG A 421 1.26 3.68 19.63
CA ARG A 421 2.18 2.62 19.21
C ARG A 421 2.60 2.85 17.77
N LEU A 422 3.86 2.59 17.45
CA LEU A 422 4.39 2.65 16.10
C LEU A 422 4.96 1.29 15.74
N TYR A 423 4.45 0.70 14.65
CA TYR A 423 4.91 -0.58 14.13
C TYR A 423 5.64 -0.41 12.79
N CYS A 424 6.72 -1.15 12.61
CA CYS A 424 7.43 -1.32 11.36
C CYS A 424 7.04 -2.66 10.71
N THR A 425 6.71 -2.63 9.41
CA THR A 425 6.33 -3.83 8.64
C THR A 425 7.30 -4.10 7.48
N ASN A 426 8.58 -3.73 7.63
CA ASN A 426 9.59 -3.97 6.60
C ASN A 426 9.98 -5.44 6.46
N ALA A 427 9.84 -6.23 7.53
CA ALA A 427 10.04 -7.66 7.47
C ALA A 427 9.08 -8.28 6.43
N LEU A 428 9.63 -9.05 5.49
CA LEU A 428 8.83 -9.79 4.50
C LEU A 428 8.08 -10.96 5.17
N GLU A 429 8.66 -11.50 6.24
CA GLU A 429 8.13 -12.60 7.04
C GLU A 429 8.23 -12.27 8.53
N GLY A 430 7.27 -12.76 9.32
CA GLY A 430 7.22 -12.55 10.77
C GLY A 430 6.24 -11.46 11.23
N PRO A 431 6.06 -11.33 12.56
CA PRO A 431 5.15 -10.36 13.13
C PRO A 431 5.66 -8.91 12.93
N PRO A 432 4.75 -7.92 12.91
CA PRO A 432 5.15 -6.51 12.83
C PRO A 432 5.99 -6.11 14.04
N LYS A 433 7.11 -5.40 13.82
CA LYS A 433 8.02 -4.97 14.90
C LYS A 433 7.48 -3.70 15.56
N LEU A 434 7.30 -3.71 16.88
CA LEU A 434 7.00 -2.49 17.65
C LEU A 434 8.27 -1.65 17.78
N ILE A 435 8.25 -0.44 17.26
CA ILE A 435 9.43 0.46 17.20
C ILE A 435 9.21 1.79 17.94
N GLY A 436 8.00 2.02 18.43
CA GLY A 436 7.71 3.17 19.27
C GLY A 436 6.48 2.93 20.14
N TRP A 437 6.50 3.43 21.36
CA TRP A 437 5.41 3.28 22.31
C TRP A 437 5.32 4.48 23.26
N LYS A 438 4.08 4.91 23.49
CA LYS A 438 3.68 5.97 24.41
C LYS A 438 2.52 5.46 25.25
N ASP A 439 2.62 5.67 26.55
CA ASP A 439 1.57 5.37 27.52
C ASP A 439 1.21 6.63 28.31
N ARG A 440 -0.07 7.02 28.21
CA ARG A 440 -0.67 8.21 28.85
C ARG A 440 0.14 9.49 28.62
N ASP A 441 0.61 10.12 29.69
CA ASP A 441 1.28 11.42 29.66
C ASP A 441 2.79 11.30 29.43
N LYS A 442 3.30 10.10 29.16
CA LYS A 442 4.71 9.88 28.87
C LYS A 442 5.06 10.42 27.48
N THR A 443 6.33 10.73 27.28
CA THR A 443 6.88 10.97 25.94
C THR A 443 6.94 9.67 25.14
N LEU A 444 6.90 9.77 23.82
CA LEU A 444 7.05 8.62 22.93
C LEU A 444 8.46 8.03 23.08
N LEU A 445 8.55 6.80 23.57
CA LEU A 445 9.79 6.01 23.58
C LEU A 445 9.92 5.34 22.21
N VAL A 446 11.12 5.34 21.64
CA VAL A 446 11.39 4.79 20.31
C VAL A 446 12.62 3.90 20.33
N ASP A 447 12.60 2.86 19.50
CA ASP A 447 13.79 2.08 19.17
C ASP A 447 14.71 2.96 18.31
N PRO A 448 15.90 3.37 18.80
CA PRO A 448 16.77 4.30 18.11
C PRO A 448 17.28 3.74 16.78
N ASP A 449 17.40 2.42 16.64
CA ASP A 449 17.92 1.76 15.44
C ASP A 449 16.85 1.68 14.34
N GLU A 450 15.57 1.69 14.71
CA GLU A 450 14.46 1.48 13.79
C GLU A 450 13.69 2.75 13.45
N ILE A 451 13.66 3.75 14.34
CA ILE A 451 12.84 4.96 14.18
C ILE A 451 13.16 5.76 12.91
N ASP A 452 14.36 5.59 12.38
CA ASP A 452 14.80 6.24 11.15
C ASP A 452 13.97 5.83 9.92
N CYS A 453 13.21 4.73 9.95
CA CYS A 453 12.23 4.44 8.91
C CYS A 453 11.15 5.55 8.78
N LEU A 454 10.67 6.09 9.90
CA LEU A 454 9.68 7.16 9.92
C LEU A 454 10.25 8.44 9.29
N LYS A 455 11.45 8.86 9.74
CA LYS A 455 12.15 10.05 9.22
C LYS A 455 12.48 9.93 7.74
N ARG A 456 12.82 8.73 7.26
CA ARG A 456 13.03 8.47 5.83
C ARG A 456 11.74 8.73 5.05
N VAL A 457 10.62 8.16 5.49
CA VAL A 457 9.31 8.32 4.83
C VAL A 457 8.85 9.79 4.79
N GLU A 458 9.11 10.59 5.82
CA GLU A 458 8.82 12.04 5.83
C GLU A 458 9.49 12.79 4.65
N ARG A 459 10.67 12.34 4.23
CA ARG A 459 11.51 12.99 3.23
C ARG A 459 11.34 12.43 1.82
N LEU A 460 10.42 11.49 1.62
CA LEU A 460 10.24 10.86 0.31
C LEU A 460 9.80 11.86 -0.76
N ASN A 461 10.20 11.56 -2.00
CA ASN A 461 9.71 12.21 -3.19
C ASN A 461 8.38 11.58 -3.62
N GLU A 462 7.29 12.29 -3.37
CA GLU A 462 5.93 11.81 -3.67
C GLU A 462 5.64 11.70 -5.17
N ASN A 463 6.42 12.38 -6.01
CA ASN A 463 6.30 12.36 -7.47
C ASN A 463 7.28 11.38 -8.14
N ALA A 464 7.97 10.56 -7.35
CA ALA A 464 8.89 9.56 -7.86
C ALA A 464 8.18 8.62 -8.86
N LYS A 465 8.91 8.22 -9.91
CA LYS A 465 8.45 7.25 -10.90
C LYS A 465 9.15 5.90 -10.78
N SER A 466 10.08 5.77 -9.85
CA SER A 466 10.81 4.55 -9.54
C SER A 466 11.41 4.62 -8.15
N ILE A 467 11.88 3.47 -7.65
CA ILE A 467 12.60 3.37 -6.38
C ILE A 467 13.83 4.28 -6.31
N TYR A 468 14.51 4.55 -7.43
CA TYR A 468 15.72 5.39 -7.44
C TYR A 468 15.41 6.87 -7.27
N GLU A 469 14.24 7.31 -7.71
CA GLU A 469 13.78 8.70 -7.55
C GLU A 469 13.12 8.95 -6.19
N LEU A 470 12.90 7.90 -5.40
CA LEU A 470 12.12 7.96 -4.15
C LEU A 470 12.80 8.81 -3.07
N TYR A 471 14.13 8.81 -3.03
CA TYR A 471 14.94 9.56 -2.07
C TYR A 471 16.10 10.26 -2.77
N LYS A 472 16.60 11.35 -2.17
CA LYS A 472 17.84 12.00 -2.60
C LYS A 472 19.03 11.04 -2.43
N HIS A 473 20.13 11.29 -3.14
CA HIS A 473 21.35 10.48 -3.00
C HIS A 473 22.17 10.89 -1.76
N PRO A 474 22.75 9.91 -1.02
CA PRO A 474 22.63 8.46 -1.21
C PRO A 474 21.20 7.97 -0.88
N ASN A 475 20.67 7.07 -1.71
CA ASN A 475 19.29 6.58 -1.57
C ASN A 475 19.26 5.50 -0.48
N PRO A 476 18.52 5.68 0.63
CA PRO A 476 18.49 4.73 1.74
C PRO A 476 17.97 3.34 1.36
N ALA A 477 17.15 3.24 0.31
CA ALA A 477 16.71 1.95 -0.22
C ALA A 477 17.84 1.17 -0.89
N CYS A 478 19.05 1.71 -1.02
CA CYS A 478 20.21 1.00 -1.56
C CYS A 478 21.27 0.68 -0.48
N GLU A 479 20.99 0.99 0.79
CA GLU A 479 21.88 0.77 1.91
C GLU A 479 21.64 -0.60 2.56
N ALA A 480 22.65 -1.12 3.24
CA ALA A 480 22.54 -2.40 3.95
C ALA A 480 21.44 -2.34 5.01
N GLY A 481 20.73 -3.45 5.24
CA GLY A 481 19.56 -3.50 6.11
C GLY A 481 18.25 -3.15 5.39
N SER A 482 18.30 -2.67 4.14
CA SER A 482 17.10 -2.48 3.33
C SER A 482 16.76 -3.75 2.56
N VAL A 483 15.46 -4.08 2.46
CA VAL A 483 14.98 -5.23 1.68
C VAL A 483 15.48 -5.18 0.23
N TRP A 484 15.59 -3.99 -0.35
CA TRP A 484 16.08 -3.85 -1.72
C TRP A 484 17.56 -4.22 -1.84
N LYS A 485 18.42 -3.77 -0.92
CA LYS A 485 19.83 -4.14 -0.94
C LYS A 485 20.05 -5.61 -0.60
N ASP A 486 19.37 -6.11 0.42
CA ASP A 486 19.68 -7.40 1.03
C ASP A 486 18.99 -8.57 0.32
N ILE A 487 17.88 -8.31 -0.39
CA ILE A 487 17.07 -9.35 -1.06
C ILE A 487 17.14 -9.21 -2.57
N VAL A 488 16.89 -8.01 -3.12
CA VAL A 488 16.85 -7.81 -4.58
C VAL A 488 18.25 -7.71 -5.18
N LEU A 489 19.17 -7.00 -4.50
CA LEU A 489 20.56 -6.79 -4.92
C LEU A 489 21.54 -7.77 -4.25
N SER A 490 21.04 -8.84 -3.63
CA SER A 490 21.86 -9.81 -2.92
C SER A 490 22.91 -10.46 -3.84
N PRO A 491 24.20 -10.50 -3.44
CA PRO A 491 25.24 -11.17 -4.23
C PRO A 491 24.98 -12.67 -4.42
N SER A 492 24.36 -13.34 -3.45
CA SER A 492 24.08 -14.79 -3.51
C SER A 492 23.02 -15.14 -4.56
N ARG A 493 22.20 -14.16 -4.98
CA ARG A 493 21.15 -14.33 -5.98
C ARG A 493 21.68 -14.90 -7.30
N LEU A 494 22.89 -14.52 -7.70
CA LEU A 494 23.47 -14.98 -8.96
C LEU A 494 23.67 -16.50 -9.00
N ASN A 495 24.16 -17.09 -7.91
CA ASN A 495 24.40 -18.53 -7.83
C ASN A 495 23.06 -19.30 -7.88
N ILE A 496 22.06 -18.80 -7.15
CA ILE A 496 20.70 -19.38 -7.14
C ILE A 496 20.10 -19.33 -8.56
N GLN A 497 20.23 -18.20 -9.26
CA GLN A 497 19.72 -18.06 -10.62
C GLN A 497 20.43 -19.00 -11.61
N GLN A 498 21.73 -19.23 -11.47
CA GLN A 498 22.49 -20.15 -12.32
C GLN A 498 22.03 -21.59 -12.13
N GLU A 499 21.85 -22.02 -10.87
CA GLU A 499 21.34 -23.34 -10.54
C GLU A 499 19.92 -23.56 -11.08
N LEU A 500 19.00 -22.64 -10.77
CA LEU A 500 17.63 -22.68 -11.28
C LEU A 500 17.60 -22.72 -12.81
N LYS A 501 18.38 -21.87 -13.47
CA LYS A 501 18.45 -21.85 -14.93
C LYS A 501 18.88 -23.21 -15.50
N TYR A 502 19.91 -23.84 -14.93
CA TYR A 502 20.40 -25.13 -15.39
C TYR A 502 19.31 -26.22 -15.28
N CYS A 503 18.65 -26.34 -14.13
CA CYS A 503 17.59 -27.32 -13.92
C CYS A 503 16.37 -27.05 -14.81
N ILE A 504 15.89 -25.80 -14.88
CA ILE A 504 14.76 -25.41 -15.73
C ILE A 504 15.07 -25.72 -17.20
N GLN A 505 16.27 -25.39 -17.69
CA GLN A 505 16.68 -25.69 -19.06
C GLN A 505 16.66 -27.19 -19.38
N ARG A 506 17.00 -28.04 -18.40
CA ARG A 506 16.96 -29.50 -18.57
C ARG A 506 15.51 -29.97 -18.68
N ILE A 507 14.64 -29.54 -17.77
CA ILE A 507 13.22 -29.92 -17.73
C ILE A 507 12.49 -29.47 -19.00
N GLU A 508 12.70 -28.22 -19.42
CA GLU A 508 12.04 -27.62 -20.59
C GLU A 508 12.52 -28.23 -21.92
N ARG A 509 13.65 -28.95 -21.95
CA ARG A 509 14.12 -29.70 -23.13
C ARG A 509 13.58 -31.14 -23.19
N MET A 510 13.18 -31.68 -22.05
CA MET A 510 12.63 -33.04 -21.93
C MET A 510 11.13 -33.09 -22.25
N LYS A 511 10.46 -31.94 -22.22
CA LYS A 511 9.05 -31.74 -22.60
C LYS A 511 8.98 -31.05 -23.96
#